data_AF-A0AA36HIT4-F1
#
_entry.id   AF-A0AA36HIT4-F1
#
_cell.length_a   1.000
_cell.length_b   1.000
_cell.length_c   1.000
_cell.angle_alpha   90.00
_cell.angle_beta   90.00
_cell.angle_gamma   90.00
#
_symmetry.space_group_name_H-M   'P 1'
#
loop_
_entity.id
_entity.type
_entity.pdbx_description
1 polymer ?
#
loop_
_entity_poly.entity_id
_entity_poly.type
_entity_poly.pdbx_seq_one_letter_code
_entity_poly.pdbx_strand_id
1 'polypeptide(L)'
;MAAINRIVTSEDLQILVDAGFMAISQNLLQQADGIFEAVQVVRPNQEAGHLGRAMVRMAASDFDAAVKMLKSAPDTNATKVFLGIAFIRQGDTIAGVEILQNLASVEEDTPFRKMAVETLAELQGTSHGDRIVATEAGCDRP
;
A
#
# COMPACT_ATOMS: atom_id res chain seq x y z
N MET A 1 -8.92 -1.31 31.25
CA MET A 1 -8.05 -1.73 30.13
C MET A 1 -6.80 -0.83 30.07
N ALA A 2 -5.89 -0.92 31.05
CA ALA A 2 -4.74 0.01 31.15
C ALA A 2 -3.38 -0.68 31.45
N ALA A 3 -3.35 -2.00 31.62
CA ALA A 3 -2.15 -2.72 32.07
C ALA A 3 -1.21 -3.15 30.92
N ILE A 4 -1.72 -3.35 29.70
CA ILE A 4 -0.92 -3.90 28.59
C ILE A 4 0.07 -2.86 28.04
N ASN A 5 -0.29 -1.58 28.10
CA ASN A 5 0.53 -0.47 27.59
C ASN A 5 1.89 -0.33 28.29
N ARG A 6 2.06 -0.94 29.46
CA ARG A 6 3.28 -0.83 30.29
C ARG A 6 4.22 -2.02 30.16
N ILE A 7 3.82 -3.10 29.48
CA ILE A 7 4.62 -4.33 29.35
C ILE A 7 5.21 -4.48 27.94
N VAL A 8 4.48 -4.06 26.90
CA VAL A 8 4.93 -4.18 25.51
C VAL A 8 5.80 -2.97 25.14
N THR A 9 7.08 -3.22 24.92
CA THR A 9 8.08 -2.22 24.53
C THR A 9 7.97 -1.88 23.04
N SER A 10 8.66 -0.82 22.60
CA SER A 10 8.77 -0.51 21.17
C SER A 10 9.47 -1.62 20.38
N GLU A 11 10.39 -2.34 21.02
CA GLU A 11 11.10 -3.48 20.43
C GLU A 11 10.15 -4.67 20.22
N ASP A 12 9.29 -4.97 21.20
CA ASP A 12 8.26 -6.00 21.07
C ASP A 12 7.26 -5.69 19.95
N LEU A 13 6.88 -4.41 19.81
CA LEU A 13 6.02 -3.96 18.71
C LEU A 13 6.71 -4.09 17.36
N GLN A 14 8.00 -3.80 17.28
CA GLN A 14 8.77 -3.96 16.05
C GLN A 14 8.84 -5.43 15.64
N ILE A 15 9.10 -6.33 16.60
CA ILE A 15 9.08 -7.79 16.37
C ILE A 15 7.69 -8.25 15.88
N LEU A 16 6.61 -7.74 16.47
CA LEU A 16 5.25 -8.06 16.03
C LEU A 16 4.99 -7.56 14.60
N VAL A 17 5.41 -6.34 14.27
CA VAL A 17 5.28 -5.79 12.93
C VAL A 17 6.07 -6.62 11.91
N ASP A 18 7.31 -6.99 12.22
CA ASP A 18 8.14 -7.83 11.36
C ASP A 18 7.53 -9.23 11.18
N ALA A 19 6.99 -9.82 12.26
CA ALA A 19 6.25 -11.07 12.19
C ALA A 19 4.98 -10.96 11.32
N GLY A 20 4.27 -9.84 11.41
CA GLY A 20 3.12 -9.55 10.55
C GLY A 20 3.51 -9.50 9.07
N PHE A 21 4.62 -8.84 8.73
CA PHE A 21 5.13 -8.81 7.35
C PHE A 21 5.60 -10.18 6.86
N MET A 22 6.26 -10.97 7.71
CA MET A 22 6.63 -12.36 7.38
C MET A 22 5.39 -13.23 7.18
N ALA A 23 4.32 -13.02 7.94
CA ALA A 23 3.06 -13.73 7.74
C ALA A 23 2.41 -13.36 6.40
N ILE A 24 2.43 -12.07 6.00
CA ILE A 24 1.97 -11.65 4.67
C ILE A 24 2.79 -12.33 3.56
N SER A 25 4.11 -12.35 3.66
CA SER A 25 4.97 -12.95 2.63
C SER A 25 4.77 -14.46 2.48
N GLN A 26 4.37 -15.13 3.56
CA GLN A 26 4.00 -16.55 3.56
C GLN A 26 2.51 -16.81 3.23
N ASN A 27 1.76 -15.77 2.85
CA ASN A 27 0.32 -15.84 2.59
C ASN A 27 -0.51 -16.32 3.80
N LEU A 28 0.00 -16.15 5.01
CA LEU A 28 -0.65 -16.43 6.29
C LEU A 28 -1.51 -15.23 6.73
N LEU A 29 -2.47 -14.87 5.88
CA LEU A 29 -3.21 -13.60 5.99
C LEU A 29 -4.04 -13.50 7.28
N GLN A 30 -4.60 -14.60 7.77
CA GLN A 30 -5.38 -14.61 9.00
C GLN A 30 -4.50 -14.34 10.23
N GLN A 31 -3.31 -14.94 10.27
CA GLN A 31 -2.33 -14.74 11.33
C GLN A 31 -1.80 -13.30 11.29
N ALA A 32 -1.53 -12.79 10.08
CA ALA A 32 -1.11 -11.40 9.88
C ALA A 32 -2.17 -10.40 10.40
N ASP A 33 -3.45 -10.59 10.08
CA ASP A 33 -4.54 -9.70 10.57
C ASP A 33 -4.59 -9.69 12.11
N GLY A 34 -4.48 -10.85 12.75
CA GLY A 34 -4.47 -10.94 14.22
C GLY A 34 -3.24 -10.28 14.86
N ILE A 35 -2.07 -10.38 14.23
CA ILE A 35 -0.84 -9.71 14.70
C ILE A 35 -1.01 -8.18 14.62
N PHE A 36 -1.47 -7.65 13.49
CA PHE A 36 -1.64 -6.22 13.33
C PHE A 36 -2.83 -5.66 14.13
N GLU A 37 -3.87 -6.45 14.37
CA GLU A 37 -4.93 -6.11 15.33
C GLU A 37 -4.35 -5.92 16.74
N ALA A 38 -3.47 -6.82 17.20
CA ALA A 38 -2.81 -6.66 18.48
C ALA A 38 -1.95 -5.38 18.54
N VAL A 39 -1.18 -5.09 17.48
CA VAL A 39 -0.40 -3.84 17.38
C VAL A 39 -1.31 -2.61 17.46
N GLN A 40 -2.44 -2.62 16.76
CA GLN A 40 -3.42 -1.54 16.77
C GLN A 40 -4.03 -1.34 18.17
N VAL A 41 -4.33 -2.42 18.90
CA VAL A 41 -4.87 -2.33 20.28
C VAL A 41 -3.83 -1.75 21.24
N VAL A 42 -2.54 -2.09 21.09
CA VAL A 42 -1.46 -1.60 21.95
C VAL A 42 -1.05 -0.17 21.62
N ARG A 43 -1.17 0.25 20.36
CA ARG A 43 -0.88 1.61 19.88
C ARG A 43 -1.99 2.10 18.93
N PRO A 44 -3.17 2.47 19.46
CA PRO A 44 -4.32 2.86 18.63
C PRO A 44 -4.08 4.16 17.85
N ASN A 45 -3.16 5.00 18.29
CA ASN A 45 -2.85 6.27 17.65
C ASN A 45 -1.73 6.17 16.61
N GLN A 46 -1.13 4.99 16.41
CA GLN A 46 -0.02 4.80 15.48
C GLN A 46 -0.51 4.16 14.18
N GLU A 47 0.00 4.62 13.03
CA GLU A 47 -0.42 4.10 11.73
C GLU A 47 -0.07 2.62 11.52
N ALA A 48 0.94 2.06 12.21
CA ALA A 48 1.50 0.74 11.94
C ALA A 48 0.44 -0.39 11.98
N GLY A 49 -0.45 -0.39 12.97
CA GLY A 49 -1.52 -1.38 13.07
C GLY A 49 -2.56 -1.24 11.95
N HIS A 50 -3.00 -0.01 11.68
CA HIS A 50 -3.96 0.25 10.60
C HIS A 50 -3.39 -0.08 9.22
N LEU A 51 -2.14 0.32 8.97
CA LEU A 51 -1.42 0.10 7.74
C LEU A 51 -1.18 -1.38 7.49
N GLY A 52 -0.71 -2.11 8.51
CA GLY A 52 -0.46 -3.55 8.42
C GLY A 52 -1.73 -4.33 8.07
N ARG A 53 -2.86 -4.02 8.73
CA ARG A 53 -4.15 -4.65 8.39
C ARG A 53 -4.63 -4.32 6.98
N ALA A 54 -4.45 -3.08 6.53
CA ALA A 54 -4.74 -2.72 5.15
C ALA A 54 -3.87 -3.50 4.16
N MET A 55 -2.58 -3.69 4.45
CA MET A 55 -1.68 -4.51 3.62
C MET A 55 -2.10 -5.98 3.58
N VAL A 56 -2.61 -6.54 4.69
CA VAL A 56 -3.21 -7.88 4.68
C VAL A 56 -4.40 -7.96 3.71
N ARG A 57 -5.28 -6.94 3.70
CA ARG A 57 -6.41 -6.87 2.76
C ARG A 57 -5.95 -6.74 1.32
N MET A 58 -4.93 -5.92 1.07
CA MET A 58 -4.31 -5.82 -0.26
C MET A 58 -3.71 -7.15 -0.72
N ALA A 59 -3.03 -7.89 0.17
CA ALA A 59 -2.50 -9.21 -0.14
C ALA A 59 -3.62 -10.25 -0.38
N ALA A 60 -4.76 -10.11 0.30
CA ALA A 60 -5.97 -10.88 0.04
C ALA A 60 -6.70 -10.48 -1.26
N SER A 61 -6.21 -9.47 -1.99
CA SER A 61 -6.89 -8.84 -3.13
C SER A 61 -8.25 -8.21 -2.78
N ASP A 62 -8.50 -7.94 -1.50
CA ASP A 62 -9.66 -7.22 -0.97
C ASP A 62 -9.36 -5.72 -0.92
N PHE A 63 -9.24 -5.11 -2.11
CA PHE A 63 -8.84 -3.71 -2.24
C PHE A 63 -9.89 -2.74 -1.71
N ASP A 64 -11.18 -3.10 -1.79
CA ASP A 64 -12.28 -2.31 -1.22
C ASP A 64 -12.13 -2.14 0.30
N ALA A 65 -11.87 -3.24 1.01
CA ALA A 65 -11.63 -3.19 2.45
C ALA A 65 -10.33 -2.46 2.78
N ALA A 66 -9.27 -2.65 1.99
CA ALA A 66 -8.00 -1.95 2.16
C ALA A 66 -8.17 -0.42 2.07
N VAL A 67 -8.84 0.06 1.02
CA VAL A 67 -9.11 1.50 0.84
C VAL A 67 -9.95 2.06 1.98
N LYS A 68 -10.99 1.33 2.42
CA LYS A 68 -11.82 1.74 3.56
C LYS A 68 -11.00 1.85 4.84
N MET A 69 -10.12 0.88 5.10
CA MET A 69 -9.25 0.88 6.28
C MET A 69 -8.26 2.05 6.25
N LEU A 70 -7.59 2.28 5.12
CA LEU A 70 -6.62 3.36 4.96
C LEU A 70 -7.27 4.76 5.06
N LYS A 71 -8.49 4.94 4.55
CA LYS A 71 -9.26 6.19 4.74
C LYS A 71 -9.62 6.46 6.21
N SER A 72 -9.74 5.41 7.02
CA SER A 72 -10.04 5.54 8.46
C SER A 72 -8.78 5.64 9.34
N ALA A 73 -7.60 5.42 8.76
CA ALA A 73 -6.33 5.46 9.46
C ALA A 73 -5.83 6.92 9.62
N PRO A 74 -4.84 7.16 10.49
CA PRO A 74 -4.20 8.46 10.62
C PRO A 74 -3.64 8.96 9.28
N ASP A 75 -3.84 10.25 8.99
CA ASP A 75 -3.43 10.90 7.75
C ASP A 75 -1.91 11.15 7.72
N THR A 76 -1.13 10.11 7.40
CA THR A 76 0.32 10.18 7.28
C THR A 76 0.79 9.89 5.86
N ASN A 77 2.01 10.28 5.53
CA ASN A 77 2.60 10.01 4.21
C ASN A 77 2.63 8.51 3.89
N ALA A 78 2.84 7.66 4.91
CA ALA A 78 2.77 6.21 4.77
C ALA A 78 1.37 5.78 4.34
N THR A 79 0.33 6.13 5.09
CA THR A 79 -1.07 5.80 4.77
C THR A 79 -1.46 6.28 3.38
N LYS A 80 -1.05 7.49 2.97
CA LYS A 80 -1.34 8.05 1.64
C LYS A 80 -0.72 7.27 0.50
N VAL A 81 0.54 6.84 0.62
CA VAL A 81 1.20 6.02 -0.43
C VAL A 81 0.44 4.72 -0.62
N PHE A 82 0.17 4.00 0.46
CA PHE A 82 -0.53 2.72 0.39
C PHE A 82 -1.99 2.89 -0.06
N LEU A 83 -2.64 4.02 0.27
CA LEU A 83 -3.98 4.34 -0.22
C LEU A 83 -3.97 4.55 -1.74
N GLY A 84 -2.99 5.29 -2.26
CA GLY A 84 -2.81 5.48 -3.70
C GLY A 84 -2.60 4.16 -4.44
N ILE A 85 -1.72 3.30 -3.92
CA ILE A 85 -1.49 1.95 -4.49
C ILE A 85 -2.75 1.09 -4.41
N ALA A 86 -3.50 1.14 -3.30
CA ALA A 86 -4.73 0.38 -3.13
C ALA A 86 -5.81 0.81 -4.14
N PHE A 87 -5.97 2.12 -4.39
CA PHE A 87 -6.89 2.62 -5.42
C PHE A 87 -6.50 2.16 -6.83
N ILE A 88 -5.22 2.22 -7.18
CA ILE A 88 -4.72 1.72 -8.48
C ILE A 88 -5.04 0.23 -8.62
N ARG A 89 -4.78 -0.57 -7.59
CA ARG A 89 -5.05 -2.02 -7.57
C ARG A 89 -6.54 -2.36 -7.60
N GLN A 90 -7.38 -1.50 -7.01
CA GLN A 90 -8.84 -1.59 -7.06
C GLN A 90 -9.38 -1.28 -8.48
N GLY A 91 -8.62 -0.55 -9.29
CA GLY A 91 -8.99 -0.11 -10.64
C GLY A 91 -9.35 1.37 -10.74
N ASP A 92 -9.39 2.10 -9.62
CA ASP A 92 -9.53 3.56 -9.60
C ASP A 92 -8.16 4.22 -9.75
N THR A 93 -7.56 4.03 -10.93
CA THR A 93 -6.24 4.56 -11.26
C THR A 93 -6.20 6.08 -11.17
N ILE A 94 -7.31 6.78 -11.44
CA ILE A 94 -7.37 8.25 -11.39
C ILE A 94 -7.16 8.73 -9.95
N ALA A 95 -7.98 8.24 -9.00
CA ALA A 95 -7.87 8.64 -7.61
C ALA A 95 -6.50 8.24 -7.01
N GLY A 96 -5.99 7.06 -7.36
CA GLY A 96 -4.70 6.61 -6.88
C GLY A 96 -3.52 7.44 -7.41
N VAL A 97 -3.53 7.79 -8.71
CA VAL A 97 -2.51 8.64 -9.33
C VAL A 97 -2.51 10.04 -8.72
N GLU A 98 -3.67 10.64 -8.48
CA GLU A 98 -3.78 11.97 -7.86
C GLU A 98 -3.10 11.99 -6.48
N ILE A 99 -3.37 10.98 -5.65
CA ILE A 99 -2.78 10.87 -4.30
C ILE A 99 -1.25 10.70 -4.39
N LEU A 100 -0.77 9.82 -5.28
CA LEU A 100 0.67 9.59 -5.44
C LEU A 100 1.40 10.78 -6.04
N GLN A 101 0.79 11.53 -6.96
CA GLN A 101 1.36 12.75 -7.52
C GLN A 101 1.56 13.81 -6.44
N ASN A 102 0.56 14.02 -5.58
CA ASN A 102 0.68 14.96 -4.47
C ASN A 102 1.85 14.60 -3.53
N LEU A 103 2.08 13.31 -3.28
CA LEU A 103 3.23 12.84 -2.50
C LEU A 103 4.56 12.99 -3.24
N ALA A 104 4.58 12.74 -4.56
CA ALA A 104 5.77 12.90 -5.40
C ALA A 104 6.23 14.36 -5.51
N SER A 105 5.28 15.32 -5.41
CA SER A 105 5.52 16.76 -5.45
C SER A 105 6.12 17.34 -4.16
N VAL A 106 6.17 16.57 -3.07
CA VAL A 106 6.84 17.01 -1.83
C VAL A 106 8.36 17.06 -2.06
N GLU A 107 9.01 18.16 -1.69
CA GLU A 107 10.46 18.35 -1.90
C GLU A 107 11.32 17.42 -1.05
N GLU A 108 10.81 16.98 0.09
CA GLU A 108 11.50 16.10 1.02
C GLU A 108 11.71 14.70 0.41
N ASP A 109 12.96 14.23 0.39
CA ASP A 109 13.32 12.89 -0.09
C ASP A 109 12.98 11.80 0.93
N THR A 110 11.69 11.47 1.01
CA THR A 110 11.20 10.40 1.86
C THR A 110 11.15 9.07 1.08
N PRO A 111 11.29 7.91 1.76
CA PRO A 111 11.07 6.60 1.13
C PRO A 111 9.69 6.50 0.47
N PHE A 112 8.69 7.13 1.08
CA PHE A 112 7.32 7.21 0.58
C PHE A 112 7.20 7.98 -0.73
N ARG A 113 7.95 9.08 -0.88
CA ARG A 113 8.04 9.81 -2.14
C ARG A 113 8.65 8.94 -3.25
N LYS A 114 9.75 8.22 -2.96
CA LYS A 114 10.38 7.30 -3.93
C LYS A 114 9.39 6.24 -4.39
N MET A 115 8.69 5.58 -3.46
CA MET A 115 7.65 4.61 -3.78
C MET A 115 6.54 5.20 -4.66
N ALA A 116 6.09 6.42 -4.37
CA ALA A 116 5.07 7.10 -5.17
C ALA A 116 5.55 7.36 -6.60
N VAL A 117 6.78 7.87 -6.76
CA VAL A 117 7.40 8.13 -8.07
C VAL A 117 7.59 6.82 -8.85
N GLU A 118 8.10 5.76 -8.22
CA GLU A 118 8.29 4.45 -8.83
C GLU A 118 6.96 3.86 -9.31
N THR A 119 5.93 3.89 -8.46
CA THR A 119 4.58 3.41 -8.82
C THR A 119 3.99 4.18 -10.00
N LEU A 120 4.16 5.51 -10.02
CA LEU A 120 3.72 6.34 -11.14
C LEU A 120 4.49 6.04 -12.43
N ALA A 121 5.80 5.80 -12.34
CA ALA A 121 6.63 5.43 -13.48
C ALA A 121 6.24 4.06 -14.06
N GLU A 122 5.94 3.07 -13.20
CA GLU A 122 5.44 1.75 -13.63
C GLU A 122 4.15 1.89 -14.45
N LEU A 123 3.19 2.69 -13.98
CA LEU A 123 1.94 2.93 -14.68
C LEU A 123 2.15 3.58 -16.06
N GLN A 124 3.05 4.56 -16.14
CA GLN A 124 3.41 5.22 -17.40
C GLN A 124 4.15 4.29 -18.36
N GLY A 125 4.98 3.39 -17.83
CA GLY A 125 5.67 2.34 -18.59
C GLY A 125 4.71 1.32 -19.19
N THR A 126 3.70 0.87 -18.43
CA THR A 126 2.63 -0.01 -18.96
C THR A 126 1.75 0.67 -20.01
N SER A 127 1.62 1.99 -19.98
CA SER A 127 0.86 2.76 -20.97
C SER A 127 1.53 2.81 -22.36
N HIS A 128 2.83 2.51 -22.48
CA HIS A 128 3.55 2.54 -23.76
C HIS A 128 3.70 1.17 -24.45
N GLY A 129 3.28 0.08 -23.79
CA GLY A 129 3.37 -1.29 -24.32
C GLY A 129 2.26 -1.69 -25.30
N ASP A 130 1.16 -0.93 -25.40
CA ASP A 130 -0.04 -1.34 -26.13
C ASP A 130 -0.30 -0.52 -27.42
N ARG A 131 0.75 0.10 -27.99
CA ARG A 131 0.69 0.84 -29.27
C ARG A 131 1.44 0.20 -30.44
N ILE A 132 1.78 -1.09 -30.36
CA ILE A 132 2.40 -1.82 -31.49
C ILE A 132 1.57 -3.05 -31.87
N VAL A 133 0.34 -2.84 -32.37
CA VAL A 133 -0.27 -3.71 -33.38
C VAL A 133 -1.47 -3.00 -34.02
N ALA A 134 -1.20 -2.11 -34.97
CA ALA A 134 -2.10 -1.89 -36.09
C ALA A 134 -1.35 -1.26 -37.27
N THR A 135 -1.39 -1.96 -38.40
CA THR A 135 -1.26 -1.47 -39.78
C THR A 135 0.12 -1.02 -40.29
N GLU A 136 1.03 -1.99 -40.49
CA GLU A 136 1.78 -2.01 -41.75
C GLU A 136 1.15 -3.07 -42.66
N ALA A 137 0.06 -2.65 -43.31
CA ALA A 137 -0.47 -3.34 -44.46
C ALA A 137 0.61 -3.40 -45.53
N GLY A 138 1.05 -4.61 -45.85
CA GLY A 138 1.84 -4.89 -47.04
C GLY A 138 1.10 -4.39 -48.26
N CYS A 139 1.57 -3.29 -48.82
CA CYS A 139 1.24 -2.88 -50.18
C CYS A 139 2.34 -3.46 -51.07
N ASP A 140 2.09 -4.69 -51.50
CA ASP A 140 2.86 -5.41 -52.50
C ASP A 140 2.65 -4.74 -53.88
N ARG A 141 3.76 -4.28 -54.48
CA ARG A 141 3.93 -3.98 -55.90
C ARG A 141 5.41 -4.25 -56.22
N PRO A 142 5.73 -4.86 -57.37
CA PRO A 142 5.19 -4.54 -58.69
C PRO A 142 4.51 -5.67 -59.46
#